data_AF-A0AAJ6TDP9-F1
#
_entry.id   AF-A0AAJ6TDP9-F1
#
_cell.length_a   1.000
_cell.length_b   1.000
_cell.length_c   1.000
_cell.angle_alpha   90.00
_cell.angle_beta   90.00
_cell.angle_gamma   90.00
#
_symmetry.space_group_name_H-M   'P 1'
#
loop_
_entity.id
_entity.type
_entity.pdbx_description
1 polymer ?
#
loop_
_entity_poly.entity_id
_entity_poly.type
_entity_poly.pdbx_seq_one_letter_code
_entity_poly.pdbx_strand_id
1 'polypeptide(L)'
;MRWERVQQQQQQGVQIEELNGPGKRWGHTCNSIKGGRFLYVFGGYGKDNCQTNQVHVFDTVNQTWSQPVLNGTPPVPRDSHTCTTVGDNLYVFGGTDGKNPLNDLHILDTSSHTWITPNVRGDGPEAREGHGAALVGKRLFIYGGCGKSSDNYHEVYYEDLYILNTETFVWKQAITTGTPPSARDSHTCSSWRDKIIVIGGEDGHDYYLSDVHILDTETLVWKELNTLGQKLPPRAGHSTVAFGKNLFVFGGFTDAQNLYDDFYMLDVETGVWTKVMTTGDGPSARFSVAGDCLDPLKDGVLVFIGGCNKSLEALEDMYYLHTGHTRVQDEWRLEKLSLKKQLKLKCQEQNLNSSVRDKVLVQIDTNADIHHTLPSYAQPGRENFPLNQRQLHQGKKTFQAKVTESLPHGYTIETTVDGKPLRGILFSNKPSSPQIVDHNNSRKRASAEIGVVLNGDYNSKPKTSKTLKQDAVENMQPDNAHEKESTAQEPMTEGAAVPDLKNLASSNVHQSREAPQNAVPSVAPTLNLNDDMVSDAPNSDTEFSKEKSTPGEDSTTWLLN
;
A
#
# COMPACT_ATOMS: atom_id res chain seq x y z
N MET A 1 -20.81 -14.71 5.84
CA MET A 1 -20.88 -13.69 4.76
C MET A 1 -21.49 -14.34 3.52
N ARG A 2 -21.90 -13.60 2.48
CA ARG A 2 -22.59 -14.19 1.31
C ARG A 2 -21.83 -13.90 0.01
N TRP A 3 -21.49 -14.95 -0.74
CA TRP A 3 -20.97 -14.86 -2.11
C TRP A 3 -22.08 -14.63 -3.12
N GLU A 4 -21.77 -13.88 -4.16
CA GLU A 4 -22.64 -13.65 -5.32
C GLU A 4 -21.77 -13.56 -6.58
N ARG A 5 -21.90 -14.53 -7.50
CA ARG A 5 -21.18 -14.52 -8.77
C ARG A 5 -21.77 -13.45 -9.70
N VAL A 6 -20.93 -12.54 -10.19
CA VAL A 6 -21.34 -11.47 -11.11
C VAL A 6 -21.61 -12.09 -12.48
N GLN A 7 -22.88 -12.07 -12.90
CA GLN A 7 -23.28 -12.55 -14.22
C GLN A 7 -23.07 -11.45 -15.26
N GLN A 8 -22.42 -11.78 -16.38
CA GLN A 8 -22.29 -10.87 -17.52
C GLN A 8 -23.64 -10.78 -18.26
N GLN A 9 -24.18 -9.57 -18.41
CA GLN A 9 -25.41 -9.35 -19.18
C GLN A 9 -25.12 -9.50 -20.68
N GLN A 10 -25.44 -10.67 -21.25
CA GLN A 10 -25.42 -10.87 -22.70
C GLN A 10 -26.53 -10.03 -23.35
N GLN A 11 -26.15 -9.02 -24.12
CA GLN A 11 -27.10 -8.27 -24.94
C GLN A 11 -27.58 -9.16 -26.10
N GLN A 12 -28.82 -9.61 -26.04
CA GLN A 12 -29.43 -10.40 -27.11
C GLN A 12 -29.61 -9.55 -28.37
N GLY A 13 -28.90 -9.88 -29.46
CA GLY A 13 -29.22 -9.35 -30.80
C GLY A 13 -28.06 -9.05 -31.74
N VAL A 14 -26.80 -9.08 -31.29
CA VAL A 14 -25.63 -8.79 -32.16
C VAL A 14 -24.74 -10.02 -32.31
N GLN A 15 -24.21 -10.25 -33.51
CA GLN A 15 -23.34 -11.39 -33.82
C GLN A 15 -21.88 -11.09 -33.43
N ILE A 16 -21.37 -11.87 -32.48
CA ILE A 16 -19.95 -12.22 -32.23
C ILE A 16 -18.91 -11.14 -32.60
N GLU A 17 -18.66 -10.22 -31.66
CA GLU A 17 -17.31 -9.78 -31.33
C GLU A 17 -17.10 -9.94 -29.80
N GLU A 18 -15.90 -9.69 -29.29
CA GLU A 18 -15.37 -10.28 -28.05
C GLU A 18 -16.18 -10.09 -26.75
N LEU A 19 -15.93 -11.00 -25.79
CA LEU A 19 -16.30 -10.85 -24.38
C LEU A 19 -15.71 -9.55 -23.82
N ASN A 20 -16.50 -8.47 -23.75
CA ASN A 20 -16.07 -7.11 -23.38
C ASN A 20 -15.38 -6.93 -22.00
N GLY A 21 -15.23 -7.98 -21.21
CA GLY A 21 -14.49 -7.97 -19.94
C GLY A 21 -13.01 -8.36 -20.10
N PRO A 22 -12.23 -8.36 -19.00
CA PRO A 22 -10.79 -8.63 -19.03
C PRO A 22 -10.41 -10.06 -19.46
N GLY A 23 -11.37 -10.98 -19.58
CA GLY A 23 -11.13 -12.40 -19.88
C GLY A 23 -10.30 -13.09 -18.79
N LYS A 24 -9.72 -14.24 -19.15
CA LYS A 24 -8.95 -15.10 -18.24
C LYS A 24 -7.61 -14.45 -17.85
N ARG A 25 -7.36 -14.22 -16.57
CA ARG A 25 -6.07 -13.70 -16.07
C ARG A 25 -5.81 -13.94 -14.58
N TRP A 26 -4.53 -14.12 -14.24
CA TRP A 26 -3.98 -14.08 -12.88
C TRP A 26 -2.77 -13.14 -12.82
N GLY A 27 -2.28 -12.83 -11.62
CA GLY A 27 -1.18 -11.87 -11.44
C GLY A 27 -1.53 -10.45 -11.91
N HIS A 28 -2.83 -10.14 -11.98
CA HIS A 28 -3.35 -8.82 -12.36
C HIS A 28 -3.78 -8.05 -11.12
N THR A 29 -4.00 -6.74 -11.28
CA THR A 29 -4.56 -5.91 -10.22
C THR A 29 -5.97 -5.46 -10.58
N CYS A 30 -6.84 -5.31 -9.57
CA CYS A 30 -8.09 -4.60 -9.70
C CYS A 30 -8.18 -3.51 -8.63
N ASN A 31 -8.65 -2.32 -9.01
CA ASN A 31 -8.66 -1.15 -8.15
C ASN A 31 -9.93 -0.33 -8.36
N SER A 32 -10.60 -0.01 -7.26
CA SER A 32 -11.75 0.86 -7.22
C SER A 32 -11.34 2.34 -7.21
N ILE A 33 -12.14 3.16 -7.89
CA ILE A 33 -12.07 4.63 -7.84
C ILE A 33 -13.48 5.21 -7.68
N LYS A 34 -13.58 6.53 -7.45
CA LYS A 34 -14.87 7.24 -7.27
C LYS A 34 -15.78 6.57 -6.23
N GLY A 35 -15.18 6.06 -5.15
CA GLY A 35 -15.87 5.43 -4.02
C GLY A 35 -16.53 4.08 -4.33
N GLY A 36 -15.94 3.27 -5.22
CA GLY A 36 -16.47 1.96 -5.59
C GLY A 36 -17.34 1.96 -6.86
N ARG A 37 -17.47 3.09 -7.58
CA ARG A 37 -18.25 3.14 -8.83
C ARG A 37 -17.57 2.41 -9.98
N PHE A 38 -16.28 2.62 -10.16
CA PHE A 38 -15.53 2.03 -11.27
C PHE A 38 -14.46 1.12 -10.71
N LEU A 39 -14.48 -0.15 -11.12
CA LEU A 39 -13.40 -1.10 -10.87
C LEU A 39 -12.55 -1.18 -12.14
N TYR A 40 -11.32 -0.69 -12.05
CA TYR A 40 -10.31 -0.86 -13.09
C TYR A 40 -9.64 -2.22 -12.91
N VAL A 41 -9.34 -2.90 -14.00
CA VAL A 41 -8.55 -4.14 -14.07
C VAL A 41 -7.40 -3.93 -15.04
N PHE A 42 -6.18 -4.19 -14.60
CA PHE A 42 -4.97 -3.96 -15.39
C PHE A 42 -3.94 -5.09 -15.21
N GLY A 43 -3.22 -5.40 -16.29
CA GLY A 43 -2.13 -6.37 -16.32
C GLY A 43 -2.60 -7.83 -16.19
N GLY A 44 -1.66 -8.69 -15.80
CA GLY A 44 -1.81 -10.12 -15.63
C GLY A 44 -1.39 -10.96 -16.82
N TYR A 45 -1.30 -12.26 -16.54
CA TYR A 45 -1.04 -13.33 -17.50
C TYR A 45 -2.27 -14.24 -17.62
N GLY A 46 -2.62 -14.70 -18.83
CA GLY A 46 -3.61 -15.78 -18.99
C GLY A 46 -4.33 -15.83 -20.33
N LYS A 47 -4.83 -14.69 -20.84
CA LYS A 47 -5.36 -14.64 -22.20
C LYS A 47 -4.22 -14.96 -23.17
N ASP A 48 -4.45 -15.90 -24.08
CA ASP A 48 -3.50 -16.35 -25.09
C ASP A 48 -2.11 -16.78 -24.55
N ASN A 49 -2.04 -17.17 -23.26
CA ASN A 49 -0.80 -17.50 -22.54
C ASN A 49 0.29 -16.41 -22.61
N CYS A 50 -0.10 -15.14 -22.48
CA CYS A 50 0.83 -14.02 -22.43
C CYS A 50 0.46 -12.98 -21.36
N GLN A 51 1.46 -12.16 -20.97
CA GLN A 51 1.26 -10.91 -20.24
C GLN A 51 0.46 -9.91 -21.09
N THR A 52 -0.33 -9.05 -20.43
CA THR A 52 -1.04 -7.95 -21.08
C THR A 52 -0.80 -6.60 -20.40
N ASN A 53 -1.03 -5.49 -21.10
CA ASN A 53 -1.14 -4.15 -20.53
C ASN A 53 -2.53 -3.52 -20.75
N GLN A 54 -3.52 -4.32 -21.19
CA GLN A 54 -4.89 -3.85 -21.38
C GLN A 54 -5.55 -3.47 -20.06
N VAL A 55 -6.14 -2.27 -20.03
CA VAL A 55 -7.02 -1.80 -18.97
C VAL A 55 -8.48 -2.08 -19.34
N HIS A 56 -9.23 -2.67 -18.42
CA HIS A 56 -10.69 -2.82 -18.52
C HIS A 56 -11.35 -2.10 -17.33
N VAL A 57 -12.53 -1.52 -17.53
CA VAL A 57 -13.26 -0.78 -16.50
C VAL A 57 -14.68 -1.32 -16.40
N PHE A 58 -15.06 -1.77 -15.20
CA PHE A 58 -16.41 -2.19 -14.87
C PHE A 58 -17.13 -1.07 -14.10
N ASP A 59 -18.27 -0.60 -14.62
CA ASP A 59 -19.17 0.27 -13.86
C ASP A 59 -20.04 -0.60 -12.94
N THR A 60 -19.83 -0.50 -11.63
CA THR A 60 -20.50 -1.35 -10.63
C THR A 60 -21.98 -1.00 -10.44
N VAL A 61 -22.46 0.14 -10.97
CA VAL A 61 -23.87 0.53 -10.99
C VAL A 61 -24.55 -0.06 -12.21
N ASN A 62 -23.95 0.10 -13.40
CA ASN A 62 -24.51 -0.36 -14.67
C ASN A 62 -24.25 -1.85 -14.98
N GLN A 63 -23.36 -2.50 -14.20
CA GLN A 63 -22.91 -3.88 -14.39
C GLN A 63 -22.34 -4.19 -15.79
N THR A 64 -21.67 -3.20 -16.38
CA THR A 64 -21.11 -3.25 -17.73
C THR A 64 -19.61 -3.06 -17.72
N TRP A 65 -18.91 -3.88 -18.50
CA TRP A 65 -17.51 -3.69 -18.83
C TRP A 65 -17.33 -2.70 -19.99
N SER A 66 -16.17 -2.06 -20.04
CA SER A 66 -15.70 -1.22 -21.13
C SER A 66 -14.18 -1.26 -21.20
N GLN A 67 -13.62 -1.12 -22.40
CA GLN A 67 -12.19 -0.87 -22.60
C GLN A 67 -12.01 0.62 -22.94
N PRO A 68 -11.47 1.46 -22.03
CA PRO A 68 -11.28 2.87 -22.31
C PRO A 68 -10.18 3.08 -23.36
N VAL A 69 -10.38 4.06 -24.25
CA VAL A 69 -9.31 4.56 -25.13
C VAL A 69 -8.33 5.35 -24.27
N LEU A 70 -7.09 4.88 -24.16
CA LEU A 70 -6.05 5.49 -23.33
C LEU A 70 -5.01 6.25 -24.15
N ASN A 71 -4.58 7.38 -23.60
CA ASN A 71 -3.55 8.27 -24.15
C ASN A 71 -2.20 8.03 -23.45
N GLY A 72 -1.14 8.62 -23.99
CA GLY A 72 0.22 8.49 -23.45
C GLY A 72 0.89 7.17 -23.83
N THR A 73 2.00 6.85 -23.18
CA THR A 73 2.72 5.59 -23.38
C THR A 73 2.31 4.60 -22.28
N PRO A 74 1.63 3.49 -22.61
CA PRO A 74 1.29 2.49 -21.60
C PRO A 74 2.54 1.77 -21.07
N PRO A 75 2.50 1.24 -19.84
CA PRO A 75 3.49 0.28 -19.35
C PRO A 75 3.64 -0.91 -20.30
N VAL A 76 4.80 -1.56 -20.30
CA VAL A 76 4.97 -2.87 -20.95
C VAL A 76 3.95 -3.89 -20.38
N PRO A 77 3.48 -4.84 -21.20
CA PRO A 77 2.69 -5.97 -20.73
C PRO A 77 3.34 -6.64 -19.53
N ARG A 78 2.57 -6.85 -18.46
CA ARG A 78 3.12 -7.34 -17.19
C ARG A 78 2.10 -8.06 -16.34
N ASP A 79 2.62 -8.90 -15.46
CA ASP A 79 1.89 -9.47 -14.32
C ASP A 79 2.72 -9.29 -13.03
N SER A 80 2.15 -9.71 -11.90
CA SER A 80 2.78 -9.75 -10.57
C SER A 80 3.31 -8.39 -10.08
N HIS A 81 2.74 -7.31 -10.63
CA HIS A 81 2.94 -5.91 -10.24
C HIS A 81 1.99 -5.48 -9.12
N THR A 82 2.29 -4.37 -8.46
CA THR A 82 1.30 -3.70 -7.59
C THR A 82 0.65 -2.52 -8.29
N CYS A 83 -0.60 -2.25 -7.91
CA CYS A 83 -1.34 -1.07 -8.34
C CYS A 83 -2.08 -0.50 -7.13
N THR A 84 -1.91 0.80 -6.87
CA THR A 84 -2.47 1.47 -5.70
C THR A 84 -3.27 2.71 -6.09
N THR A 85 -4.50 2.82 -5.60
CA THR A 85 -5.35 4.01 -5.79
C THR A 85 -4.81 5.18 -4.95
N VAL A 86 -4.45 6.28 -5.62
CA VAL A 86 -3.99 7.54 -5.00
C VAL A 86 -4.95 8.64 -5.42
N GLY A 87 -5.92 8.95 -4.56
CA GLY A 87 -7.07 9.79 -4.91
C GLY A 87 -8.02 9.03 -5.82
N ASP A 88 -8.07 9.40 -7.10
CA ASP A 88 -8.76 8.63 -8.16
C ASP A 88 -7.79 8.09 -9.23
N ASN A 89 -6.48 8.33 -9.10
CA ASN A 89 -5.47 7.88 -10.06
C ASN A 89 -4.84 6.56 -9.60
N LEU A 90 -4.39 5.75 -10.55
CA LEU A 90 -3.84 4.42 -10.28
C LEU A 90 -2.33 4.42 -10.47
N TYR A 91 -1.58 4.07 -9.43
CA TYR A 91 -0.11 4.03 -9.43
C TYR A 91 0.33 2.57 -9.57
N VAL A 92 0.84 2.20 -10.75
CA VAL A 92 1.39 0.88 -11.07
C VAL A 92 2.89 0.88 -10.83
N PHE A 93 3.41 -0.08 -10.05
CA PHE A 93 4.83 -0.24 -9.80
C PHE A 93 5.29 -1.71 -9.96
N GLY A 94 6.42 -1.89 -10.65
CA GLY A 94 7.12 -3.17 -10.78
C GLY A 94 6.33 -4.25 -11.50
N GLY A 95 6.51 -5.50 -11.08
CA GLY A 95 6.03 -6.72 -11.75
C GLY A 95 7.05 -7.26 -12.75
N THR A 96 6.60 -8.13 -13.66
CA THR A 96 7.47 -8.84 -14.62
C THR A 96 6.98 -8.68 -16.05
N ASP A 97 7.90 -8.61 -17.03
CA ASP A 97 7.56 -8.67 -18.46
C ASP A 97 7.51 -10.11 -19.01
N GLY A 98 7.55 -11.11 -18.11
CA GLY A 98 7.69 -12.53 -18.43
C GLY A 98 9.14 -12.99 -18.66
N LYS A 99 10.12 -12.07 -18.58
CA LYS A 99 11.56 -12.37 -18.69
C LYS A 99 12.37 -11.70 -17.58
N ASN A 100 12.02 -10.46 -17.24
CA ASN A 100 12.71 -9.58 -16.31
C ASN A 100 11.71 -8.99 -15.31
N PRO A 101 12.04 -8.93 -14.01
CA PRO A 101 11.31 -8.09 -13.06
C PRO A 101 11.58 -6.61 -13.40
N LEU A 102 10.72 -5.72 -12.88
CA LEU A 102 10.64 -4.30 -13.27
C LEU A 102 10.73 -3.38 -12.04
N ASN A 103 11.22 -2.14 -12.24
CA ASN A 103 11.17 -1.06 -11.24
C ASN A 103 10.65 0.26 -11.81
N ASP A 104 9.89 0.21 -12.90
CA ASP A 104 9.23 1.39 -13.44
C ASP A 104 7.94 1.74 -12.66
N LEU A 105 7.69 3.04 -12.54
CA LEU A 105 6.46 3.61 -11.97
C LEU A 105 5.65 4.22 -13.11
N HIS A 106 4.38 3.85 -13.21
CA HIS A 106 3.42 4.45 -14.13
C HIS A 106 2.17 4.90 -13.39
N ILE A 107 1.56 5.99 -13.86
CA ILE A 107 0.33 6.54 -13.30
C ILE A 107 -0.72 6.56 -14.41
N LEU A 108 -1.85 5.90 -14.20
CA LEU A 108 -3.04 6.15 -15.00
C LEU A 108 -3.83 7.28 -14.36
N ASP A 109 -3.83 8.44 -15.01
CA ASP A 109 -4.80 9.51 -14.73
C ASP A 109 -6.16 9.09 -15.29
N THR A 110 -7.08 8.75 -14.40
CA THR A 110 -8.43 8.27 -14.75
C THR A 110 -9.38 9.40 -15.14
N SER A 111 -8.97 10.66 -14.94
CA SER A 111 -9.74 11.84 -15.37
C SER A 111 -9.47 12.21 -16.81
N SER A 112 -8.22 12.13 -17.27
CA SER A 112 -7.82 12.35 -18.67
C SER A 112 -7.68 11.08 -19.50
N HIS A 113 -7.79 9.90 -18.87
CA HIS A 113 -7.51 8.59 -19.48
C HIS A 113 -6.11 8.53 -20.09
N THR A 114 -5.09 8.96 -19.33
CA THR A 114 -3.70 9.09 -19.81
C THR A 114 -2.73 8.32 -18.94
N TRP A 115 -1.87 7.50 -19.56
CA TRP A 115 -0.69 6.93 -18.91
C TRP A 115 0.44 7.96 -18.85
N ILE A 116 0.96 8.15 -17.64
CA ILE A 116 2.02 9.12 -17.31
C ILE A 116 3.15 8.34 -16.64
N THR A 117 4.36 8.41 -17.19
CA THR A 117 5.58 7.98 -16.52
C THR A 117 6.17 9.18 -15.76
N PRO A 118 6.00 9.31 -14.43
CA PRO A 118 6.53 10.43 -13.66
C PRO A 118 8.06 10.43 -13.60
N ASN A 119 8.65 11.62 -13.52
CA ASN A 119 10.09 11.79 -13.30
C ASN A 119 10.44 11.51 -11.81
N VAL A 120 10.66 10.24 -11.50
CA VAL A 120 11.07 9.76 -10.18
C VAL A 120 12.53 10.10 -9.86
N ARG A 121 12.82 10.33 -8.57
CA ARG A 121 14.13 10.76 -8.06
C ARG A 121 14.44 10.10 -6.71
N GLY A 122 15.71 10.11 -6.32
CA GLY A 122 16.16 9.48 -5.07
C GLY A 122 16.32 7.97 -5.21
N ASP A 123 16.71 7.32 -4.11
CA ASP A 123 17.07 5.91 -4.09
C ASP A 123 15.80 5.05 -4.06
N GLY A 124 15.43 4.53 -5.23
CA GLY A 124 14.26 3.69 -5.45
C GLY A 124 14.54 2.19 -5.31
N PRO A 125 13.49 1.36 -5.19
CA PRO A 125 13.60 -0.10 -5.15
C PRO A 125 14.25 -0.70 -6.40
N GLU A 126 15.02 -1.77 -6.18
CA GLU A 126 15.48 -2.67 -7.24
C GLU A 126 14.30 -3.37 -7.95
N ALA A 127 14.56 -3.83 -9.17
CA ALA A 127 13.59 -4.50 -10.04
C ALA A 127 12.96 -5.74 -9.38
N ARG A 128 11.63 -5.76 -9.26
CA ARG A 128 10.91 -6.76 -8.47
C ARG A 128 9.48 -7.07 -8.92
N GLU A 129 9.08 -8.28 -8.64
CA GLU A 129 7.73 -8.83 -8.75
C GLU A 129 7.30 -9.44 -7.39
N GLY A 130 6.01 -9.75 -7.22
CA GLY A 130 5.49 -10.37 -5.98
C GLY A 130 5.59 -9.48 -4.72
N HIS A 131 5.90 -8.19 -4.86
CA HIS A 131 6.05 -7.25 -3.75
C HIS A 131 4.71 -6.75 -3.21
N GLY A 132 4.70 -6.34 -1.94
CA GLY A 132 3.56 -5.67 -1.32
C GLY A 132 3.59 -4.16 -1.54
N ALA A 133 2.41 -3.53 -1.67
CA ALA A 133 2.29 -2.08 -1.69
C ALA A 133 1.09 -1.57 -0.87
N ALA A 134 1.26 -0.42 -0.20
CA ALA A 134 0.20 0.22 0.57
C ALA A 134 0.36 1.75 0.65
N LEU A 135 -0.75 2.50 0.57
CA LEU A 135 -0.76 3.96 0.71
C LEU A 135 -1.11 4.35 2.15
N VAL A 136 -0.28 5.18 2.79
CA VAL A 136 -0.66 5.88 4.02
C VAL A 136 -0.46 7.39 3.84
N GLY A 137 -1.58 8.11 3.68
CA GLY A 137 -1.61 9.54 3.41
C GLY A 137 -1.07 9.89 2.02
N LYS A 138 0.19 10.34 1.97
CA LYS A 138 0.91 10.78 0.75
C LYS A 138 2.19 9.96 0.49
N ARG A 139 2.27 8.80 1.15
CA ARG A 139 3.41 7.88 1.12
C ARG A 139 2.93 6.54 0.59
N LEU A 140 3.38 6.18 -0.61
CA LEU A 140 3.25 4.82 -1.13
C LEU A 140 4.44 4.01 -0.60
N PHE A 141 4.15 3.00 0.21
CA PHE A 141 5.12 2.05 0.73
C PHE A 141 5.20 0.85 -0.22
N ILE A 142 6.42 0.42 -0.54
CA ILE A 142 6.72 -0.85 -1.24
C ILE A 142 7.54 -1.71 -0.28
N TYR A 143 7.14 -2.97 -0.07
CA TYR A 143 7.84 -3.92 0.79
C TYR A 143 8.12 -5.24 0.06
N GLY A 144 9.33 -5.77 0.23
CA GLY A 144 9.70 -7.11 -0.23
C GLY A 144 9.51 -7.35 -1.73
N GLY A 145 9.09 -8.57 -2.08
CA GLY A 145 9.08 -9.10 -3.45
C GLY A 145 10.34 -9.90 -3.76
N CYS A 146 10.38 -10.51 -4.95
CA CYS A 146 11.56 -11.16 -5.51
C CYS A 146 12.07 -10.41 -6.75
N GLY A 147 13.38 -10.44 -6.95
CA GLY A 147 14.09 -9.93 -8.13
C GLY A 147 15.09 -10.96 -8.65
N LYS A 148 16.03 -10.54 -9.51
CA LYS A 148 17.04 -11.44 -10.09
C LYS A 148 18.47 -11.06 -9.68
N SER A 149 19.30 -12.08 -9.46
CA SER A 149 20.74 -11.95 -9.25
C SER A 149 21.43 -11.31 -10.47
N SER A 150 22.62 -10.72 -10.26
CA SER A 150 23.40 -10.10 -11.34
C SER A 150 23.88 -11.08 -12.42
N ASP A 151 23.86 -12.39 -12.14
CA ASP A 151 24.15 -13.47 -13.08
C ASP A 151 22.89 -14.06 -13.74
N ASN A 152 21.69 -13.65 -13.30
CA ASN A 152 20.37 -14.10 -13.74
C ASN A 152 20.04 -15.59 -13.50
N TYR A 153 20.82 -16.30 -12.68
CA TYR A 153 20.57 -17.72 -12.35
C TYR A 153 19.73 -17.94 -11.09
N HIS A 154 19.60 -16.94 -10.23
CA HIS A 154 18.97 -17.07 -8.92
C HIS A 154 18.01 -15.91 -8.62
N GLU A 155 16.93 -16.23 -7.91
CA GLU A 155 16.01 -15.23 -7.39
C GLU A 155 16.58 -14.56 -6.13
N VAL A 156 16.27 -13.28 -5.95
CA VAL A 156 16.70 -12.48 -4.81
C VAL A 156 15.46 -11.97 -4.10
N TYR A 157 15.14 -12.58 -2.96
CA TYR A 157 14.01 -12.20 -2.12
C TYR A 157 14.41 -10.97 -1.27
N TYR A 158 13.52 -9.97 -1.20
CA TYR A 158 13.79 -8.70 -0.51
C TYR A 158 13.05 -8.61 0.83
N GLU A 159 13.70 -7.99 1.83
CA GLU A 159 13.12 -7.55 3.12
C GLU A 159 13.14 -6.02 3.28
N ASP A 160 13.47 -5.30 2.20
CA ASP A 160 13.58 -3.85 2.24
C ASP A 160 12.22 -3.14 2.12
N LEU A 161 12.20 -1.90 2.61
CA LEU A 161 11.03 -1.02 2.60
C LEU A 161 11.40 0.28 1.90
N TYR A 162 10.66 0.65 0.85
CA TYR A 162 10.79 1.94 0.16
C TYR A 162 9.56 2.79 0.33
N ILE A 163 9.76 4.11 0.36
CA ILE A 163 8.69 5.11 0.47
C ILE A 163 8.80 6.07 -0.70
N LEU A 164 7.77 6.11 -1.55
CA LEU A 164 7.55 7.16 -2.53
C LEU A 164 6.67 8.26 -1.92
N ASN A 165 7.14 9.50 -1.95
CA ASN A 165 6.28 10.65 -1.76
C ASN A 165 5.49 10.92 -3.06
N THR A 166 4.16 10.76 -3.01
CA THR A 166 3.29 10.82 -4.21
C THR A 166 3.03 12.23 -4.74
N GLU A 167 3.50 13.29 -4.05
CA GLU A 167 3.43 14.67 -4.55
C GLU A 167 4.74 15.15 -5.18
N THR A 168 5.89 14.64 -4.72
CA THR A 168 7.21 15.07 -5.17
C THR A 168 7.92 14.07 -6.08
N PHE A 169 7.41 12.84 -6.18
CA PHE A 169 8.03 11.71 -6.87
C PHE A 169 9.48 11.48 -6.43
N VAL A 170 9.70 11.55 -5.12
CA VAL A 170 10.98 11.22 -4.48
C VAL A 170 10.81 9.90 -3.73
N TRP A 171 11.61 8.90 -4.13
CA TRP A 171 11.83 7.66 -3.40
C TRP A 171 12.83 7.87 -2.26
N LYS A 172 12.68 7.04 -1.23
CA LYS A 172 13.66 6.87 -0.17
C LYS A 172 13.54 5.44 0.41
N GLN A 173 14.67 4.76 0.57
CA GLN A 173 14.75 3.55 1.39
C GLN A 173 14.51 3.90 2.88
N ALA A 174 13.60 3.18 3.53
CA ALA A 174 13.24 3.38 4.92
C ALA A 174 14.15 2.54 5.83
N ILE A 175 14.84 3.20 6.76
CA ILE A 175 15.55 2.52 7.84
C ILE A 175 14.51 2.19 8.92
N THR A 176 14.13 0.92 9.02
CA THR A 176 13.16 0.41 10.00
C THR A 176 13.84 -0.19 11.23
N THR A 177 13.11 -0.30 12.33
CA THR A 177 13.56 -0.99 13.57
C THR A 177 12.46 -1.88 14.14
N GLY A 178 12.75 -2.67 15.18
CA GLY A 178 11.80 -3.61 15.78
C GLY A 178 11.96 -5.01 15.21
N THR A 179 10.85 -5.71 14.96
CA THR A 179 10.82 -7.08 14.39
C THR A 179 10.25 -7.03 12.97
N PRO A 180 11.07 -6.75 11.92
CA PRO A 180 10.62 -6.78 10.54
C PRO A 180 10.16 -8.19 10.13
N PRO A 181 9.38 -8.32 9.05
CA PRO A 181 9.17 -9.60 8.39
C PRO A 181 10.49 -10.10 7.79
N SER A 182 10.60 -11.40 7.53
CA SER A 182 11.66 -11.97 6.68
C SER A 182 11.54 -11.49 5.22
N ALA A 183 12.63 -11.67 4.46
CA ALA A 183 12.64 -11.49 3.02
C ALA A 183 11.66 -12.45 2.32
N ARG A 184 10.76 -11.90 1.49
CA ARG A 184 9.60 -12.65 0.98
C ARG A 184 8.97 -12.03 -0.27
N ASP A 185 8.37 -12.86 -1.10
CA ASP A 185 7.47 -12.45 -2.19
C ASP A 185 6.02 -12.90 -1.90
N SER A 186 5.12 -12.77 -2.89
CA SER A 186 3.76 -13.34 -2.96
C SER A 186 2.90 -13.21 -1.68
N HIS A 187 3.20 -12.19 -0.89
CA HIS A 187 2.53 -11.79 0.33
C HIS A 187 1.53 -10.69 0.03
N THR A 188 0.65 -10.38 0.98
CA THR A 188 -0.20 -9.20 0.86
C THR A 188 0.25 -8.08 1.77
N CYS A 189 0.17 -6.84 1.26
CA CYS A 189 0.34 -5.63 2.07
C CYS A 189 -0.95 -4.80 2.03
N SER A 190 -1.36 -4.28 3.18
CA SER A 190 -2.59 -3.49 3.35
C SER A 190 -2.36 -2.31 4.28
N SER A 191 -3.07 -1.21 4.08
CA SER A 191 -3.05 -0.05 5.01
C SER A 191 -4.20 -0.09 6.02
N TRP A 192 -3.94 0.29 7.26
CA TRP A 192 -4.97 0.62 8.25
C TRP A 192 -4.54 1.79 9.14
N ARG A 193 -5.38 2.84 9.20
CA ARG A 193 -5.10 4.10 9.92
C ARG A 193 -3.75 4.71 9.51
N ASP A 194 -2.75 4.60 10.39
CA ASP A 194 -1.38 5.12 10.27
C ASP A 194 -0.35 3.99 10.11
N LYS A 195 -0.79 2.78 9.73
CA LYS A 195 0.02 1.55 9.71
C LYS A 195 -0.10 0.81 8.38
N ILE A 196 0.95 0.09 8.02
CA ILE A 196 0.89 -0.95 6.98
C ILE A 196 1.01 -2.32 7.64
N ILE A 197 0.32 -3.30 7.08
CA ILE A 197 0.24 -4.68 7.56
C ILE A 197 0.74 -5.58 6.42
N VAL A 198 1.65 -6.49 6.72
CA VAL A 198 2.13 -7.57 5.84
C VAL A 198 1.62 -8.89 6.38
N ILE A 199 1.07 -9.74 5.51
CA ILE A 199 0.52 -11.06 5.86
C ILE A 199 1.12 -12.13 4.95
N GLY A 200 1.66 -13.19 5.55
CA GLY A 200 2.11 -14.40 4.87
C GLY A 200 3.15 -14.16 3.77
N GLY A 201 3.02 -14.92 2.68
CA GLY A 201 3.99 -14.97 1.57
C GLY A 201 4.76 -16.28 1.53
N GLU A 202 5.83 -16.28 0.74
CA GLU A 202 6.87 -17.32 0.66
C GLU A 202 8.23 -16.64 0.86
N ASP A 203 9.10 -17.24 1.67
CA ASP A 203 10.47 -16.76 1.85
C ASP A 203 11.46 -17.45 0.89
N GLY A 204 12.68 -16.90 0.79
CA GLY A 204 13.75 -17.45 -0.05
C GLY A 204 14.33 -18.80 0.43
N HIS A 205 13.61 -19.58 1.23
CA HIS A 205 13.89 -20.96 1.64
C HIS A 205 12.71 -21.90 1.31
N ASP A 206 11.81 -21.48 0.41
CA ASP A 206 10.59 -22.19 -0.01
C ASP A 206 9.59 -22.41 1.16
N TYR A 207 9.64 -21.59 2.21
CA TYR A 207 8.70 -21.66 3.33
C TYR A 207 7.53 -20.68 3.17
N TYR A 208 6.34 -21.23 3.01
CA TYR A 208 5.08 -20.49 3.13
C TYR A 208 4.88 -19.98 4.54
N LEU A 209 4.35 -18.76 4.66
CA LEU A 209 4.21 -18.02 5.90
C LEU A 209 2.74 -17.69 6.23
N SER A 210 2.41 -17.57 7.52
CA SER A 210 1.13 -17.01 8.02
C SER A 210 1.31 -16.05 9.19
N ASP A 211 2.52 -15.53 9.34
CA ASP A 211 2.82 -14.40 10.21
C ASP A 211 2.08 -13.13 9.77
N VAL A 212 1.96 -12.20 10.70
CA VAL A 212 1.34 -10.89 10.48
C VAL A 212 2.24 -9.85 11.10
N HIS A 213 2.85 -9.01 10.27
CA HIS A 213 3.70 -7.92 10.72
C HIS A 213 2.99 -6.58 10.51
N ILE A 214 3.15 -5.66 11.46
CA ILE A 214 2.57 -4.32 11.40
C ILE A 214 3.64 -3.25 11.63
N LEU A 215 3.74 -2.31 10.68
CA LEU A 215 4.64 -1.17 10.74
C LEU A 215 3.86 0.07 11.16
N ASP A 216 4.37 0.77 12.17
CA ASP A 216 3.94 2.13 12.45
C ASP A 216 4.59 3.11 11.47
N THR A 217 3.81 3.78 10.60
CA THR A 217 4.39 4.55 9.49
C THR A 217 4.98 5.92 9.89
N GLU A 218 4.76 6.38 11.12
CA GLU A 218 5.40 7.59 11.65
C GLU A 218 6.75 7.28 12.31
N THR A 219 6.84 6.18 13.06
CA THR A 219 8.06 5.79 13.79
C THR A 219 8.96 4.81 13.04
N LEU A 220 8.45 4.18 11.97
CA LEU A 220 9.11 3.12 11.20
C LEU A 220 9.56 1.92 12.07
N VAL A 221 8.74 1.60 13.08
CA VAL A 221 8.94 0.44 13.96
C VAL A 221 8.00 -0.70 13.53
N TRP A 222 8.58 -1.81 13.09
CA TRP A 222 7.89 -3.07 12.84
C TRP A 222 7.62 -3.83 14.14
N LYS A 223 6.49 -4.54 14.18
CA LYS A 223 6.14 -5.53 15.21
C LYS A 223 5.48 -6.74 14.55
N GLU A 224 5.83 -7.94 15.00
CA GLU A 224 4.98 -9.09 14.79
C GLU A 224 3.69 -8.92 15.62
N LEU A 225 2.54 -9.21 15.02
CA LEU A 225 1.24 -9.13 15.68
C LEU A 225 0.94 -10.48 16.34
N ASN A 226 0.78 -10.47 17.67
CA ASN A 226 0.38 -11.64 18.44
C ASN A 226 -1.04 -12.11 18.04
N THR A 227 -1.12 -12.98 17.04
CA THR A 227 -2.40 -13.44 16.48
C THR A 227 -3.07 -14.52 17.31
N LEU A 228 -4.40 -14.45 17.42
CA LEU A 228 -5.25 -15.37 18.19
C LEU A 228 -6.42 -15.90 17.33
N GLY A 229 -7.21 -16.82 17.89
CA GLY A 229 -8.40 -17.36 17.23
C GLY A 229 -8.09 -18.44 16.19
N GLN A 230 -8.91 -18.50 15.13
CA GLN A 230 -8.78 -19.48 14.05
C GLN A 230 -7.71 -19.02 13.06
N LYS A 231 -6.43 -19.22 13.40
CA LYS A 231 -5.29 -18.72 12.61
C LYS A 231 -5.35 -19.13 11.13
N LEU A 232 -4.87 -18.22 10.28
CA LEU A 232 -4.64 -18.46 8.86
C LEU A 232 -3.56 -19.57 8.68
N PRO A 233 -3.82 -20.62 7.88
CA PRO A 233 -2.78 -21.54 7.42
C PRO A 233 -1.75 -20.80 6.56
N PRO A 234 -0.45 -21.15 6.63
CA PRO A 234 0.58 -20.57 5.77
C PRO A 234 0.17 -20.53 4.30
N ARG A 235 0.52 -19.46 3.57
CA ARG A 235 0.21 -19.31 2.14
C ARG A 235 0.88 -18.15 1.41
N ALA A 236 1.26 -18.40 0.17
CA ALA A 236 1.60 -17.42 -0.85
C ALA A 236 0.42 -17.18 -1.81
N GLY A 237 0.49 -16.15 -2.65
CA GLY A 237 -0.45 -15.86 -3.74
C GLY A 237 -1.90 -15.64 -3.30
N HIS A 238 -2.12 -15.30 -2.02
CA HIS A 238 -3.44 -15.03 -1.46
C HIS A 238 -3.86 -13.58 -1.74
N SER A 239 -5.15 -13.29 -1.64
CA SER A 239 -5.69 -11.94 -1.84
C SER A 239 -6.23 -11.38 -0.53
N THR A 240 -5.87 -10.14 -0.19
CA THR A 240 -6.28 -9.47 1.05
C THR A 240 -6.97 -8.17 0.73
N VAL A 241 -8.22 -8.03 1.15
CA VAL A 241 -9.03 -6.81 0.97
C VAL A 241 -9.32 -6.17 2.31
N ALA A 242 -9.04 -4.88 2.44
CA ALA A 242 -9.30 -4.11 3.66
C ALA A 242 -10.72 -3.51 3.67
N PHE A 243 -11.43 -3.64 4.79
CA PHE A 243 -12.66 -2.89 5.04
C PHE A 243 -12.79 -2.54 6.53
N GLY A 244 -12.83 -1.24 6.83
CA GLY A 244 -12.82 -0.74 8.21
C GLY A 244 -11.52 -1.11 8.94
N LYS A 245 -11.62 -1.96 9.95
CA LYS A 245 -10.47 -2.55 10.69
C LYS A 245 -10.23 -4.04 10.39
N ASN A 246 -10.98 -4.59 9.46
CA ASN A 246 -10.96 -6.00 9.12
C ASN A 246 -10.18 -6.18 7.81
N LEU A 247 -9.19 -7.08 7.83
CA LEU A 247 -8.50 -7.56 6.63
C LEU A 247 -9.07 -8.93 6.26
N PHE A 248 -9.54 -9.05 5.03
CA PHE A 248 -10.23 -10.22 4.53
C PHE A 248 -9.37 -10.99 3.54
N VAL A 249 -8.94 -12.19 3.94
CA VAL A 249 -8.02 -13.03 3.17
C VAL A 249 -8.79 -14.14 2.45
N PHE A 250 -8.51 -14.30 1.16
CA PHE A 250 -9.05 -15.36 0.31
C PHE A 250 -7.97 -16.07 -0.50
N GLY A 251 -8.13 -17.38 -0.64
CA GLY A 251 -7.34 -18.19 -1.57
C GLY A 251 -5.86 -18.25 -1.23
N GLY A 252 -5.03 -18.36 -2.27
CA GLY A 252 -3.60 -18.63 -2.16
C GLY A 252 -3.29 -20.13 -2.12
N PHE A 253 -2.00 -20.45 -2.00
CA PHE A 253 -1.45 -21.80 -2.09
C PHE A 253 -0.35 -22.02 -1.04
N THR A 254 -0.07 -23.29 -0.70
CA THR A 254 1.25 -23.69 -0.17
C THR A 254 2.00 -24.44 -1.26
N ASP A 255 1.97 -25.77 -1.24
CA ASP A 255 2.60 -26.60 -2.27
C ASP A 255 1.67 -26.85 -3.47
N ALA A 256 2.21 -27.49 -4.50
CA ALA A 256 1.50 -27.84 -5.74
C ALA A 256 0.26 -28.75 -5.57
N GLN A 257 -0.05 -29.26 -4.36
CA GLN A 257 -1.27 -30.01 -4.06
C GLN A 257 -2.30 -29.20 -3.26
N ASN A 258 -1.88 -28.11 -2.60
CA ASN A 258 -2.66 -27.39 -1.60
C ASN A 258 -3.01 -25.97 -2.06
N LEU A 259 -4.15 -25.87 -2.76
CA LEU A 259 -4.73 -24.61 -3.23
C LEU A 259 -6.02 -24.31 -2.46
N TYR A 260 -6.17 -23.08 -1.95
CA TYR A 260 -7.25 -22.73 -1.01
C TYR A 260 -8.46 -22.06 -1.67
N ASP A 261 -9.66 -22.37 -1.16
CA ASP A 261 -10.94 -21.70 -1.38
C ASP A 261 -11.52 -21.08 -0.08
N ASP A 262 -10.76 -21.11 1.02
CA ASP A 262 -11.23 -20.64 2.30
C ASP A 262 -11.04 -19.14 2.52
N PHE A 263 -11.91 -18.59 3.39
CA PHE A 263 -12.01 -17.17 3.66
C PHE A 263 -11.77 -16.88 5.14
N TYR A 264 -10.88 -15.95 5.44
CA TYR A 264 -10.52 -15.53 6.79
C TYR A 264 -10.69 -14.03 6.98
N MET A 265 -10.93 -13.62 8.22
CA MET A 265 -10.99 -12.22 8.65
C MET A 265 -10.05 -12.02 9.82
N LEU A 266 -9.13 -11.06 9.70
CA LEU A 266 -8.31 -10.54 10.80
C LEU A 266 -8.90 -9.20 11.26
N ASP A 267 -9.30 -9.11 12.52
CA ASP A 267 -9.50 -7.83 13.20
C ASP A 267 -8.11 -7.28 13.61
N VAL A 268 -7.63 -6.25 12.92
CA VAL A 268 -6.27 -5.70 13.10
C VAL A 268 -6.11 -4.98 14.44
N GLU A 269 -7.20 -4.55 15.06
CA GLU A 269 -7.20 -3.86 16.36
C GLU A 269 -7.02 -4.82 17.55
N THR A 270 -7.39 -6.09 17.36
CA THR A 270 -7.35 -7.14 18.39
C THR A 270 -6.41 -8.30 18.09
N GLY A 271 -5.96 -8.47 16.84
CA GLY A 271 -5.15 -9.60 16.40
C GLY A 271 -5.92 -10.92 16.25
N VAL A 272 -7.25 -10.90 16.28
CA VAL A 272 -8.07 -12.12 16.24
C VAL A 272 -8.39 -12.51 14.80
N TRP A 273 -7.97 -13.71 14.41
CA TRP A 273 -8.42 -14.39 13.20
C TRP A 273 -9.74 -15.12 13.42
N THR A 274 -10.65 -14.98 12.47
CA THR A 274 -11.90 -15.76 12.35
C THR A 274 -11.94 -16.43 10.98
N LYS A 275 -12.20 -17.75 10.92
CA LYS A 275 -12.52 -18.42 9.66
C LYS A 275 -13.97 -18.13 9.32
N VAL A 276 -14.20 -17.43 8.21
CA VAL A 276 -15.52 -16.90 7.87
C VAL A 276 -16.35 -17.97 7.17
N MET A 277 -17.44 -18.40 7.81
CA MET A 277 -18.44 -19.21 7.12
C MET A 277 -19.17 -18.37 6.07
N THR A 278 -19.13 -18.83 4.82
CA THR A 278 -19.78 -18.20 3.66
C THR A 278 -21.01 -18.97 3.19
N THR A 279 -21.95 -18.28 2.56
CA THR A 279 -23.14 -18.86 1.91
C THR A 279 -23.25 -18.41 0.46
N GLY A 280 -23.92 -19.22 -0.38
CA GLY A 280 -23.90 -19.06 -1.84
C GLY A 280 -22.64 -19.68 -2.46
N ASP A 281 -22.70 -19.93 -3.76
CA ASP A 281 -21.59 -20.53 -4.52
C ASP A 281 -20.45 -19.51 -4.65
N GLY A 282 -19.35 -19.77 -3.94
CA GLY A 282 -18.16 -18.93 -3.95
C GLY A 282 -17.23 -19.19 -5.13
N PRO A 283 -16.12 -18.44 -5.24
CA PRO A 283 -15.05 -18.75 -6.17
C PRO A 283 -14.38 -20.07 -5.78
N SER A 284 -14.07 -20.91 -6.77
CA SER A 284 -13.26 -22.12 -6.59
C SER A 284 -11.87 -21.80 -6.05
N ALA A 285 -11.18 -22.81 -5.51
CA ALA A 285 -9.81 -22.70 -5.02
C ALA A 285 -8.87 -22.08 -6.06
N ARG A 286 -8.12 -21.03 -5.67
CA ARG A 286 -7.32 -20.21 -6.58
C ARG A 286 -6.25 -19.37 -5.89
N PHE A 287 -5.21 -19.02 -6.65
CA PHE A 287 -4.15 -18.09 -6.27
C PHE A 287 -4.06 -16.90 -7.25
N SER A 288 -3.35 -15.85 -6.84
CA SER A 288 -3.10 -14.61 -7.62
C SER A 288 -4.37 -13.99 -8.23
N VAL A 289 -5.45 -14.03 -7.43
CA VAL A 289 -6.77 -13.44 -7.67
C VAL A 289 -6.76 -11.98 -7.21
N ALA A 290 -7.19 -11.06 -8.07
CA ALA A 290 -7.30 -9.66 -7.70
C ALA A 290 -8.56 -9.43 -6.85
N GLY A 291 -8.49 -8.52 -5.87
CA GLY A 291 -9.66 -8.10 -5.10
C GLY A 291 -9.52 -6.69 -4.54
N ASP A 292 -10.65 -6.02 -4.30
CA ASP A 292 -10.72 -4.69 -3.68
C ASP A 292 -12.09 -4.46 -2.98
N CYS A 293 -12.22 -3.38 -2.23
CA CYS A 293 -13.46 -2.96 -1.59
C CYS A 293 -14.28 -2.02 -2.49
N LEU A 294 -15.61 -2.12 -2.47
CA LEU A 294 -16.52 -1.23 -3.20
C LEU A 294 -17.24 -0.21 -2.28
N ASP A 295 -16.68 0.06 -1.11
CA ASP A 295 -17.13 1.09 -0.17
C ASP A 295 -16.76 2.51 -0.66
N PRO A 296 -17.59 3.55 -0.41
CA PRO A 296 -18.91 3.52 0.23
C PRO A 296 -20.08 3.22 -0.71
N LEU A 297 -19.91 3.12 -2.04
CA LEU A 297 -21.05 2.97 -2.95
C LEU A 297 -21.84 1.65 -2.78
N LYS A 298 -21.19 0.60 -2.30
CA LYS A 298 -21.78 -0.74 -2.13
C LYS A 298 -21.74 -1.23 -0.67
N ASP A 299 -21.65 -0.34 0.32
CA ASP A 299 -21.75 -0.62 1.77
C ASP A 299 -21.11 -1.97 2.21
N GLY A 300 -19.78 -2.03 2.25
CA GLY A 300 -19.07 -3.22 2.72
C GLY A 300 -19.14 -4.45 1.80
N VAL A 301 -19.45 -4.29 0.50
CA VAL A 301 -19.20 -5.32 -0.52
C VAL A 301 -17.73 -5.30 -0.93
N LEU A 302 -17.12 -6.49 -0.96
CA LEU A 302 -15.80 -6.73 -1.54
C LEU A 302 -15.97 -7.37 -2.91
N VAL A 303 -15.03 -7.16 -3.83
CA VAL A 303 -14.99 -7.80 -5.15
C VAL A 303 -13.73 -8.63 -5.30
N PHE A 304 -13.84 -9.79 -5.95
CA PHE A 304 -12.73 -10.64 -6.34
C PHE A 304 -12.90 -11.07 -7.81
N ILE A 305 -11.83 -11.14 -8.58
CA ILE A 305 -11.87 -11.45 -10.02
C ILE A 305 -10.65 -12.25 -10.50
N GLY A 306 -10.93 -13.26 -11.34
CA GLY A 306 -9.92 -14.08 -12.00
C GLY A 306 -9.07 -14.90 -11.02
N GLY A 307 -7.75 -14.91 -11.22
CA GLY A 307 -6.82 -15.81 -10.52
C GLY A 307 -6.56 -17.09 -11.30
N CYS A 308 -5.80 -18.00 -10.71
CA CYS A 308 -5.32 -19.22 -11.36
C CYS A 308 -5.76 -20.47 -10.57
N ASN A 309 -6.15 -21.54 -11.28
CA ASN A 309 -6.56 -22.80 -10.65
C ASN A 309 -5.39 -23.80 -10.52
N LYS A 310 -5.66 -24.95 -9.88
CA LYS A 310 -4.68 -26.04 -9.66
C LYS A 310 -4.16 -26.73 -10.94
N SER A 311 -4.74 -26.42 -12.09
CA SER A 311 -4.32 -26.92 -13.41
C SER A 311 -3.53 -25.86 -14.18
N LEU A 312 -3.12 -24.78 -13.50
CA LEU A 312 -2.46 -23.59 -14.04
C LEU A 312 -3.29 -22.85 -15.11
N GLU A 313 -4.61 -23.03 -15.10
CA GLU A 313 -5.52 -22.32 -15.98
C GLU A 313 -5.94 -20.99 -15.36
N ALA A 314 -5.77 -19.91 -16.14
CA ALA A 314 -6.26 -18.59 -15.78
C ALA A 314 -7.80 -18.53 -15.79
N LEU A 315 -8.37 -17.79 -14.84
CA LEU A 315 -9.80 -17.67 -14.60
C LEU A 315 -10.31 -16.26 -14.94
N GLU A 316 -11.60 -16.14 -15.25
CA GLU A 316 -12.27 -14.90 -15.69
C GLU A 316 -13.54 -14.56 -14.88
N ASP A 317 -13.88 -15.42 -13.92
CA ASP A 317 -15.05 -15.27 -13.08
C ASP A 317 -14.85 -14.22 -11.99
N MET A 318 -15.93 -13.48 -11.72
CA MET A 318 -15.97 -12.31 -10.84
C MET A 318 -17.04 -12.54 -9.78
N TYR A 319 -16.74 -12.23 -8.53
CA TYR A 319 -17.62 -12.43 -7.38
C TYR A 319 -17.67 -11.20 -6.50
N TYR A 320 -18.84 -10.94 -5.94
CA TYR A 320 -19.01 -10.08 -4.79
C TYR A 320 -19.08 -10.92 -3.51
N LEU A 321 -18.38 -10.47 -2.46
CA LEU A 321 -18.67 -10.89 -1.09
C LEU A 321 -19.43 -9.77 -0.37
N HIS A 322 -20.65 -10.08 0.02
CA HIS A 322 -21.46 -9.27 0.91
C HIS A 322 -21.03 -9.55 2.36
N THR A 323 -20.25 -8.64 2.97
CA THR A 323 -19.77 -8.82 4.36
C THR A 323 -20.89 -8.70 5.39
N GLY A 324 -21.96 -7.97 5.06
CA GLY A 324 -23.05 -7.63 5.98
C GLY A 324 -22.66 -6.61 7.07
N HIS A 325 -21.45 -6.06 7.00
CA HIS A 325 -20.96 -5.05 7.95
C HIS A 325 -21.18 -3.66 7.36
N THR A 326 -21.89 -2.78 8.09
CA THR A 326 -22.03 -1.38 7.69
C THR A 326 -21.08 -0.49 8.49
N ARG A 327 -20.43 0.45 7.79
CA ARG A 327 -19.43 1.37 8.34
C ARG A 327 -19.95 2.23 9.51
N VAL A 328 -21.27 2.40 9.58
CA VAL A 328 -22.02 3.28 10.51
C VAL A 328 -21.92 2.85 11.98
N GLN A 329 -21.56 1.60 12.31
CA GLN A 329 -21.56 1.16 13.72
C GLN A 329 -20.23 1.34 14.47
N ASP A 330 -19.09 1.31 13.76
CA ASP A 330 -17.76 1.37 14.40
C ASP A 330 -17.09 2.77 14.35
N GLU A 331 -17.13 3.49 13.22
CA GLU A 331 -16.42 4.77 13.10
C GLU A 331 -16.96 5.87 14.02
N TRP A 332 -18.27 5.87 14.29
CA TRP A 332 -18.92 6.83 15.20
C TRP A 332 -18.44 6.72 16.66
N ARG A 333 -17.67 5.68 17.01
CA ARG A 333 -17.03 5.53 18.32
C ARG A 333 -15.59 6.08 18.37
N LEU A 334 -14.93 6.31 17.24
CA LEU A 334 -13.59 6.92 17.16
C LEU A 334 -13.59 8.41 16.77
N GLU A 335 -14.61 8.90 16.07
CA GLU A 335 -14.72 10.33 15.67
C GLU A 335 -15.17 11.27 16.82
N LYS A 336 -15.00 10.88 18.09
CA LYS A 336 -14.92 11.84 19.22
C LYS A 336 -13.58 12.57 19.19
N LEU A 337 -13.44 13.42 18.16
CA LEU A 337 -12.41 14.45 18.00
C LEU A 337 -12.09 15.07 19.36
N SER A 338 -10.81 15.10 19.75
CA SER A 338 -10.42 15.73 21.02
C SER A 338 -10.89 17.19 21.04
N LEU A 339 -11.24 17.71 22.22
CA LEU A 339 -11.82 19.06 22.37
C LEU A 339 -10.97 20.14 21.67
N LYS A 340 -9.64 19.97 21.66
CA LYS A 340 -8.66 20.81 20.93
C LYS A 340 -8.86 20.79 19.40
N LYS A 341 -9.17 19.63 18.81
CA LYS A 341 -9.44 19.48 17.36
C LYS A 341 -10.84 20.01 16.99
N GLN A 342 -11.84 19.79 17.85
CA GLN A 342 -13.18 20.40 17.70
C GLN A 342 -13.15 21.93 17.77
N LEU A 343 -12.45 22.50 18.75
CA LEU A 343 -12.27 23.95 18.88
C LEU A 343 -11.53 24.55 17.68
N LYS A 344 -10.48 23.87 17.17
CA LYS A 344 -9.76 24.32 15.98
C LYS A 344 -10.68 24.40 14.75
N LEU A 345 -11.52 23.39 14.52
CA LEU A 345 -12.49 23.38 13.42
C LEU A 345 -13.50 24.52 13.56
N LYS A 346 -14.13 24.70 14.74
CA LYS A 346 -15.07 25.81 14.97
C LYS A 346 -14.45 27.20 14.77
N CYS A 347 -13.19 27.40 15.15
CA CYS A 347 -12.49 28.65 14.86
C CYS A 347 -12.25 28.85 13.35
N GLN A 348 -11.98 27.79 12.59
CA GLN A 348 -11.84 27.88 11.14
C GLN A 348 -13.17 28.14 10.42
N GLU A 349 -14.27 27.52 10.87
CA GLU A 349 -15.63 27.78 10.38
C GLU A 349 -16.08 29.24 10.63
N GLN A 350 -15.74 29.81 11.78
CA GLN A 350 -16.05 31.22 12.10
C GLN A 350 -15.21 32.21 11.28
N ASN A 351 -13.95 31.88 10.99
CA ASN A 351 -13.09 32.69 10.11
C ASN A 351 -13.51 32.59 8.62
N LEU A 352 -14.04 31.44 8.18
CA LEU A 352 -14.59 31.31 6.82
C LEU A 352 -15.88 32.14 6.66
N ASN A 353 -16.78 32.11 7.65
CA ASN A 353 -18.03 32.87 7.60
C ASN A 353 -17.86 34.40 7.73
N SER A 354 -16.75 34.89 8.29
CA SER A 354 -16.42 36.33 8.29
C SER A 354 -15.89 36.83 6.95
N SER A 355 -15.34 35.96 6.10
CA SER A 355 -14.81 36.32 4.76
C SER A 355 -15.86 36.91 3.80
N VAL A 356 -17.16 36.70 4.06
CA VAL A 356 -18.27 37.21 3.24
C VAL A 356 -18.76 38.60 3.73
N ARG A 357 -18.28 39.10 4.87
CA ARG A 357 -18.61 40.43 5.40
C ARG A 357 -17.40 41.09 6.08
N ASP A 358 -16.50 41.65 5.28
CA ASP A 358 -15.96 42.97 5.59
C ASP A 358 -15.40 43.69 4.35
N LYS A 359 -16.20 44.64 3.84
CA LYS A 359 -15.73 45.84 3.16
C LYS A 359 -16.44 47.03 3.82
N VAL A 360 -15.81 47.64 4.83
CA VAL A 360 -15.71 49.10 4.99
C VAL A 360 -14.73 49.43 6.13
N LEU A 361 -13.91 50.43 5.85
CA LEU A 361 -12.84 51.02 6.64
C LEU A 361 -13.14 51.25 8.13
N VAL A 362 -12.14 51.01 8.98
CA VAL A 362 -12.00 51.73 10.25
C VAL A 362 -11.38 53.10 9.94
N GLN A 363 -12.15 54.16 10.10
CA GLN A 363 -11.66 55.54 10.05
C GLN A 363 -11.29 56.01 11.48
N ILE A 364 -10.15 56.67 11.61
CA ILE A 364 -9.74 57.36 12.86
C ILE A 364 -10.03 58.84 12.65
N ASP A 365 -11.06 59.37 13.32
CA ASP A 365 -11.39 60.78 13.23
C ASP A 365 -10.43 61.64 14.06
N THR A 366 -9.85 62.65 13.43
CA THR A 366 -9.21 63.80 14.07
C THR A 366 -9.78 65.08 13.48
N ASN A 367 -10.17 66.03 14.33
CA ASN A 367 -10.92 67.22 13.92
C ASN A 367 -10.04 68.21 13.11
N ALA A 368 -10.58 68.67 11.98
CA ALA A 368 -10.24 69.94 11.33
C ALA A 368 -11.44 70.43 10.50
N ASP A 369 -11.57 71.75 10.34
CA ASP A 369 -12.79 72.41 9.82
C ASP A 369 -12.88 72.57 8.29
N ILE A 370 -14.00 73.16 7.86
CA ILE A 370 -14.26 73.97 6.63
C ILE A 370 -15.28 73.40 5.61
N HIS A 371 -16.24 74.28 5.27
CA HIS A 371 -17.40 74.19 4.36
C HIS A 371 -17.14 73.55 2.96
N HIS A 372 -18.11 72.93 2.23
CA HIS A 372 -19.21 73.64 1.55
C HIS A 372 -20.27 72.74 0.82
N THR A 373 -21.55 73.15 0.86
CA THR A 373 -22.68 73.02 -0.13
C THR A 373 -23.08 71.70 -0.85
N LEU A 374 -24.35 71.29 -0.60
CA LEU A 374 -25.30 70.58 -1.50
C LEU A 374 -25.78 71.49 -2.66
N PRO A 375 -26.30 70.98 -3.82
CA PRO A 375 -27.66 70.35 -3.97
C PRO A 375 -27.72 69.21 -5.04
N SER A 376 -28.85 68.61 -5.47
CA SER A 376 -30.18 68.20 -4.92
C SER A 376 -31.01 67.56 -6.08
N TYR A 377 -32.30 67.21 -5.86
CA TYR A 377 -33.31 66.70 -6.83
C TYR A 377 -33.16 65.22 -7.27
N ALA A 378 -34.22 64.38 -7.36
CA ALA A 378 -35.63 64.55 -6.93
C ALA A 378 -36.30 63.20 -6.54
N GLN A 379 -37.46 63.32 -5.87
CA GLN A 379 -38.37 62.30 -5.30
C GLN A 379 -39.64 62.15 -6.20
N PRO A 380 -40.75 61.44 -5.87
CA PRO A 380 -41.11 60.70 -4.64
C PRO A 380 -41.75 59.29 -4.81
N GLY A 381 -42.03 58.61 -3.67
CA GLY A 381 -42.86 57.39 -3.63
C GLY A 381 -43.21 56.83 -2.24
N ARG A 382 -44.06 57.55 -1.48
CA ARG A 382 -44.96 57.16 -0.34
C ARG A 382 -44.78 55.76 0.33
N GLU A 383 -44.89 55.53 1.65
CA GLU A 383 -45.28 56.30 2.86
C GLU A 383 -45.12 55.37 4.12
N ASN A 384 -45.24 55.72 5.43
CA ASN A 384 -45.31 56.96 6.24
C ASN A 384 -44.97 56.60 7.73
N PHE A 385 -44.98 57.60 8.64
CA PHE A 385 -45.04 57.51 10.12
C PHE A 385 -43.79 56.98 10.91
N PRO A 386 -43.62 57.35 12.21
CA PRO A 386 -42.35 57.98 12.62
C PRO A 386 -41.60 57.34 13.81
N LEU A 387 -40.52 58.04 14.21
CA LEU A 387 -39.49 57.66 15.19
C LEU A 387 -40.01 57.09 16.52
N ASN A 388 -39.23 56.15 17.10
CA ASN A 388 -38.89 56.26 18.52
C ASN A 388 -37.47 55.76 18.86
N GLN A 389 -36.91 56.36 19.91
CA GLN A 389 -35.67 56.08 20.69
C GLN A 389 -34.58 55.11 20.19
N ARG A 390 -33.32 55.58 20.29
CA ARG A 390 -32.14 54.72 20.44
C ARG A 390 -32.27 53.85 21.70
N GLN A 391 -32.26 52.52 21.56
CA GLN A 391 -31.68 51.64 22.58
C GLN A 391 -30.26 51.24 22.15
N LEU A 392 -29.30 51.44 23.06
CA LEU A 392 -27.92 51.02 22.85
C LEU A 392 -27.80 49.53 23.18
N HIS A 393 -28.01 48.65 22.19
CA HIS A 393 -27.81 47.22 22.37
C HIS A 393 -26.33 46.93 22.64
N GLN A 394 -26.03 46.60 23.89
CA GLN A 394 -24.70 46.24 24.36
C GLN A 394 -24.18 45.02 23.59
N GLY A 395 -22.90 45.06 23.19
CA GLY A 395 -22.22 43.90 22.61
C GLY A 395 -22.32 42.68 23.53
N LYS A 396 -22.77 41.55 22.99
CA LYS A 396 -23.10 40.36 23.77
C LYS A 396 -21.82 39.79 24.41
N LYS A 397 -21.70 39.91 25.74
CA LYS A 397 -20.54 39.39 26.49
C LYS A 397 -20.41 37.89 26.25
N THR A 398 -19.34 37.47 25.60
CA THR A 398 -19.08 36.06 25.26
C THR A 398 -18.39 35.29 26.38
N PHE A 399 -17.68 35.99 27.28
CA PHE A 399 -16.84 35.40 28.32
C PHE A 399 -16.54 36.44 29.42
N GLN A 400 -16.20 35.98 30.63
CA GLN A 400 -15.75 36.83 31.74
C GLN A 400 -14.71 36.09 32.58
N ALA A 401 -13.51 36.67 32.68
CA ALA A 401 -12.43 36.19 33.54
C ALA A 401 -11.92 37.31 34.47
N LYS A 402 -11.29 36.90 35.58
CA LYS A 402 -10.62 37.78 36.54
C LYS A 402 -9.11 37.75 36.29
N VAL A 403 -8.46 38.92 36.20
CA VAL A 403 -7.00 39.01 36.28
C VAL A 403 -6.57 38.70 37.71
N THR A 404 -5.64 37.77 37.86
CA THR A 404 -5.08 37.35 39.17
C THR A 404 -3.66 37.86 39.37
N GLU A 405 -2.86 37.93 38.31
CA GLU A 405 -1.50 38.48 38.30
C GLU A 405 -1.26 39.31 37.03
N SER A 406 -0.39 40.31 37.11
CA SER A 406 0.13 41.04 35.95
C SER A 406 1.61 40.71 35.77
N LEU A 407 1.99 40.29 34.57
CA LEU A 407 3.35 39.98 34.15
C LEU A 407 3.85 41.08 33.18
N PRO A 408 5.18 41.24 32.97
CA PRO A 408 5.70 42.29 32.10
C PRO A 408 5.20 42.27 30.64
N HIS A 409 4.73 41.11 30.17
CA HIS A 409 4.24 40.89 28.79
C HIS A 409 2.89 40.15 28.74
N GLY A 410 2.10 40.15 29.82
CA GLY A 410 0.83 39.43 29.86
C GLY A 410 0.14 39.42 31.24
N TYR A 411 -0.93 38.63 31.37
CA TYR A 411 -1.74 38.54 32.58
C TYR A 411 -2.10 37.08 32.89
N THR A 412 -1.97 36.66 34.16
CA THR A 412 -2.52 35.38 34.60
C THR A 412 -4.00 35.57 34.90
N ILE A 413 -4.88 35.02 34.08
CA ILE A 413 -6.34 35.12 34.20
C ILE A 413 -6.95 33.83 34.74
N GLU A 414 -8.06 33.96 35.46
CA GLU A 414 -8.83 32.86 36.02
C GLU A 414 -10.32 33.03 35.68
N THR A 415 -10.98 31.92 35.37
CA THR A 415 -12.40 31.85 35.05
C THR A 415 -13.02 30.59 35.65
N THR A 416 -14.35 30.54 35.73
CA THR A 416 -15.09 29.30 35.93
C THR A 416 -15.87 28.99 34.66
N VAL A 417 -15.79 27.76 34.15
CA VAL A 417 -16.62 27.25 33.04
C VAL A 417 -17.18 25.90 33.48
N ASP A 418 -18.50 25.73 33.36
CA ASP A 418 -19.24 24.51 33.75
C ASP A 418 -18.86 23.99 35.15
N GLY A 419 -18.75 24.92 36.10
CA GLY A 419 -18.42 24.66 37.50
C GLY A 419 -16.93 24.39 37.79
N LYS A 420 -16.06 24.34 36.77
CA LYS A 420 -14.63 24.06 36.94
C LYS A 420 -13.79 25.34 36.83
N PRO A 421 -12.86 25.61 37.77
CA PRO A 421 -11.92 26.72 37.66
C PRO A 421 -10.88 26.42 36.57
N LEU A 422 -10.56 27.42 35.77
CA LEU A 422 -9.55 27.38 34.72
C LEU A 422 -8.65 28.60 34.86
N ARG A 423 -7.34 28.38 35.02
CA ARG A 423 -6.30 29.41 35.10
C ARG A 423 -5.39 29.33 33.89
N GLY A 424 -5.02 30.47 33.30
CA GLY A 424 -4.16 30.54 32.11
C GLY A 424 -3.48 31.89 31.97
N ILE A 425 -2.49 31.97 31.07
CA ILE A 425 -1.70 33.20 30.83
C ILE A 425 -2.08 33.79 29.47
N LEU A 426 -2.48 35.06 29.48
CA LEU A 426 -2.83 35.86 28.31
C LEU A 426 -1.68 36.83 28.00
N PHE A 427 -0.91 36.55 26.94
CA PHE A 427 0.19 37.41 26.50
C PHE A 427 -0.32 38.61 25.68
N SER A 428 0.33 39.77 25.82
CA SER A 428 0.00 40.96 25.04
C SER A 428 0.79 41.00 23.73
N ASN A 429 0.13 40.72 22.60
CA ASN A 429 0.73 40.93 21.28
C ASN A 429 0.89 42.44 20.96
N LYS A 430 2.00 43.03 21.40
CA LYS A 430 2.57 44.24 20.80
C LYS A 430 3.80 43.84 19.99
N PRO A 431 3.88 44.14 18.68
CA PRO A 431 5.10 43.90 17.92
C PRO A 431 6.19 44.87 18.39
N SER A 432 7.33 44.33 18.83
CA SER A 432 8.52 45.12 19.16
C SER A 432 9.25 45.52 17.88
N SER A 433 9.47 46.82 17.70
CA SER A 433 10.38 47.34 16.68
C SER A 433 11.82 46.91 16.98
N PRO A 434 12.63 46.51 15.99
CA PRO A 434 14.03 46.16 16.22
C PRO A 434 14.82 47.38 16.70
N GLN A 435 15.45 47.30 17.87
CA GLN A 435 16.40 48.32 18.32
C GLN A 435 17.77 48.07 17.68
N ILE A 436 18.32 49.12 17.07
CA ILE A 436 19.74 49.20 16.73
C ILE A 436 20.53 49.40 18.02
N VAL A 437 21.60 48.61 18.23
CA VAL A 437 22.57 48.82 19.31
C VAL A 437 23.98 48.70 18.74
N ASP A 438 24.57 49.84 18.40
CA ASP A 438 26.03 49.97 18.27
C ASP A 438 26.68 49.89 19.65
N HIS A 439 27.85 49.26 19.76
CA HIS A 439 28.96 49.87 20.52
C HIS A 439 30.34 49.28 20.22
N ASN A 440 31.38 50.01 20.65
CA ASN A 440 32.72 49.98 20.07
C ASN A 440 33.83 49.59 21.09
N ASN A 441 34.75 48.73 20.64
CA ASN A 441 36.22 48.79 20.81
C ASN A 441 37.00 48.45 22.12
N SER A 442 38.23 47.93 21.84
CA SER A 442 39.45 47.85 22.67
C SER A 442 39.49 46.79 23.79
N ARG A 443 40.59 46.08 24.12
CA ARG A 443 42.03 46.06 23.73
C ARG A 443 42.43 44.58 23.44
N LYS A 444 43.44 44.16 22.66
CA LYS A 444 44.74 44.67 22.13
C LYS A 444 45.99 44.50 23.02
N ARG A 445 46.63 43.31 22.92
CA ARG A 445 48.09 42.97 22.85
C ARG A 445 48.20 41.41 22.76
N ALA A 446 49.11 40.68 22.11
CA ALA A 446 50.42 40.84 21.41
C ALA A 446 51.39 39.77 21.98
N SER A 447 52.38 39.17 21.30
CA SER A 447 52.79 39.20 19.87
C SER A 447 53.93 38.18 19.57
N ALA A 448 53.87 37.51 18.39
CA ALA A 448 54.90 36.71 17.70
C ALA A 448 54.31 36.23 16.32
N GLU A 449 54.94 36.14 15.13
CA GLU A 449 56.30 36.40 14.58
C GLU A 449 57.33 35.27 14.88
N ILE A 450 58.16 34.73 13.96
CA ILE A 450 58.64 35.04 12.57
C ILE A 450 58.77 33.68 11.81
N GLY A 451 58.74 33.50 10.47
CA GLY A 451 58.56 34.38 9.29
C GLY A 451 59.55 34.10 8.13
N VAL A 452 59.15 34.36 6.86
CA VAL A 452 59.95 34.35 5.57
C VAL A 452 60.51 32.94 5.13
N VAL A 453 60.68 32.51 3.85
CA VAL A 453 60.99 33.13 2.53
C VAL A 453 60.34 32.41 1.31
N LEU A 454 60.05 33.20 0.25
CA LEU A 454 59.90 33.00 -1.22
C LEU A 454 60.38 31.66 -1.88
N ASN A 455 60.05 31.27 -3.14
CA ASN A 455 59.36 31.91 -4.30
C ASN A 455 58.88 30.86 -5.35
N GLY A 456 58.02 31.23 -6.33
CA GLY A 456 57.96 30.52 -7.63
C GLY A 456 56.59 30.43 -8.35
N ASP A 457 56.38 31.23 -9.40
CA ASP A 457 55.28 31.08 -10.38
C ASP A 457 55.60 30.04 -11.48
N TYR A 458 54.56 29.43 -12.09
CA TYR A 458 54.34 29.40 -13.56
C TYR A 458 52.97 28.77 -13.92
N ASN A 459 52.65 28.64 -15.22
CA ASN A 459 51.27 28.83 -15.72
C ASN A 459 50.66 27.63 -16.50
N SER A 460 49.33 27.69 -16.69
CA SER A 460 48.51 27.10 -17.77
C SER A 460 48.30 25.57 -17.94
N LYS A 461 47.08 25.13 -17.52
CA LYS A 461 46.03 24.43 -18.31
C LYS A 461 46.27 22.98 -18.88
N PRO A 462 45.19 22.24 -19.27
CA PRO A 462 45.14 20.78 -19.15
C PRO A 462 45.46 19.98 -20.43
N LYS A 463 45.63 18.65 -20.28
CA LYS A 463 45.80 17.69 -21.37
C LYS A 463 44.55 16.86 -21.66
N THR A 464 44.12 16.88 -22.92
CA THR A 464 43.37 15.80 -23.58
C THR A 464 44.35 14.84 -24.28
N SER A 465 43.96 13.59 -24.54
CA SER A 465 44.71 12.67 -25.40
C SER A 465 43.82 12.06 -26.50
N LYS A 466 44.42 11.80 -27.67
CA LYS A 466 43.79 11.12 -28.81
C LYS A 466 44.79 10.19 -29.52
N THR A 467 44.20 9.20 -30.15
CA THR A 467 44.66 8.21 -31.15
C THR A 467 45.83 8.61 -32.07
N LEU A 468 46.61 7.60 -32.49
CA LEU A 468 47.47 7.62 -33.69
C LEU A 468 47.25 6.37 -34.59
N LYS A 469 47.76 6.43 -35.82
CA LYS A 469 47.64 5.47 -36.96
C LYS A 469 48.98 4.75 -37.19
N GLN A 470 49.11 3.49 -37.63
CA GLN A 470 48.58 2.71 -38.79
C GLN A 470 49.44 2.85 -40.08
N ASP A 471 49.98 1.71 -40.54
CA ASP A 471 50.55 1.36 -41.87
C ASP A 471 50.75 -0.18 -41.89
N ALA A 472 50.83 -0.96 -42.99
CA ALA A 472 50.38 -0.86 -44.40
C ALA A 472 50.63 -2.25 -45.11
N VAL A 473 50.22 -2.42 -46.39
CA VAL A 473 50.62 -3.52 -47.35
C VAL A 473 49.95 -4.92 -47.10
N GLU A 474 49.45 -5.72 -48.06
CA GLU A 474 49.24 -5.58 -49.54
C GLU A 474 47.91 -6.19 -50.11
N ASN A 475 47.94 -7.25 -50.94
CA ASN A 475 46.90 -7.65 -51.94
C ASN A 475 46.56 -9.17 -51.99
N MET A 476 45.30 -9.54 -52.31
CA MET A 476 44.87 -10.30 -53.52
C MET A 476 43.42 -10.91 -53.43
N GLN A 477 42.89 -11.35 -54.59
CA GLN A 477 41.51 -11.79 -54.88
C GLN A 477 41.53 -12.72 -56.14
N PRO A 478 40.43 -13.38 -56.60
CA PRO A 478 39.49 -14.34 -55.97
C PRO A 478 39.46 -15.72 -56.73
N ASP A 479 38.58 -16.67 -56.31
CA ASP A 479 37.55 -17.36 -57.16
C ASP A 479 37.17 -18.82 -56.77
N ASN A 480 35.86 -19.13 -56.82
CA ASN A 480 35.16 -20.44 -57.06
C ASN A 480 35.46 -21.67 -56.16
N ALA A 481 34.60 -22.68 -55.96
CA ALA A 481 33.13 -22.93 -56.03
C ALA A 481 32.88 -24.29 -55.25
N HIS A 482 31.72 -24.86 -54.91
CA HIS A 482 30.38 -25.02 -55.53
C HIS A 482 29.36 -25.54 -54.47
N GLU A 483 28.06 -25.24 -54.62
CA GLU A 483 26.87 -26.08 -54.26
C GLU A 483 26.62 -26.59 -52.81
N LYS A 484 25.38 -26.90 -52.35
CA LYS A 484 24.10 -27.13 -53.06
C LYS A 484 22.84 -26.78 -52.20
N GLU A 485 21.80 -26.32 -52.90
CA GLU A 485 20.31 -26.43 -52.80
C GLU A 485 19.62 -27.05 -51.53
N SER A 486 18.34 -26.81 -51.21
CA SER A 486 17.18 -26.47 -52.08
C SER A 486 16.04 -25.65 -51.40
N THR A 487 14.98 -25.38 -52.19
CA THR A 487 13.90 -24.37 -52.06
C THR A 487 12.69 -24.71 -51.16
N ALA A 488 11.80 -23.72 -50.95
CA ALA A 488 10.53 -23.80 -50.21
C ALA A 488 9.27 -23.74 -51.12
N GLN A 489 8.07 -24.06 -50.60
CA GLN A 489 6.78 -23.41 -50.96
C GLN A 489 5.56 -23.82 -50.10
N GLU A 490 4.54 -22.95 -50.09
CA GLU A 490 3.16 -23.03 -49.54
C GLU A 490 2.13 -23.13 -50.70
N PRO A 491 0.77 -23.12 -50.50
CA PRO A 491 -0.12 -23.73 -49.48
C PRO A 491 -1.33 -24.48 -50.14
N MET A 492 -2.38 -24.88 -49.37
CA MET A 492 -3.85 -24.73 -49.69
C MET A 492 -4.82 -25.78 -49.07
N THR A 493 -5.84 -25.28 -48.35
CA THR A 493 -7.28 -25.65 -48.21
C THR A 493 -7.87 -27.10 -48.26
N GLU A 494 -8.78 -27.33 -47.30
CA GLU A 494 -10.09 -28.05 -47.35
C GLU A 494 -10.20 -29.59 -47.53
N GLY A 495 -11.21 -30.17 -46.85
CA GLY A 495 -11.71 -31.55 -47.05
C GLY A 495 -12.17 -32.24 -45.76
N ALA A 496 -13.42 -32.75 -45.71
CA ALA A 496 -14.00 -33.38 -44.51
C ALA A 496 -14.56 -34.80 -44.79
N ALA A 497 -14.44 -35.72 -43.82
CA ALA A 497 -15.33 -36.88 -43.62
C ALA A 497 -15.04 -37.63 -42.30
N VAL A 498 -16.07 -38.29 -41.74
CA VAL A 498 -16.02 -39.25 -40.62
C VAL A 498 -16.88 -40.47 -41.04
N PRO A 499 -16.43 -41.72 -40.81
CA PRO A 499 -17.25 -42.60 -39.96
C PRO A 499 -16.50 -43.64 -39.10
N ASP A 500 -17.23 -44.11 -38.08
CA ASP A 500 -16.94 -45.12 -37.06
C ASP A 500 -16.19 -46.41 -37.44
N LEU A 501 -15.58 -47.03 -36.42
CA LEU A 501 -15.58 -48.49 -36.25
C LEU A 501 -15.65 -48.90 -34.76
N LYS A 502 -16.06 -50.14 -34.47
CA LYS A 502 -16.77 -50.51 -33.22
C LYS A 502 -15.97 -51.39 -32.24
N ASN A 503 -16.34 -51.24 -30.96
CA ASN A 503 -16.38 -52.21 -29.85
C ASN A 503 -15.80 -53.63 -30.05
N LEU A 504 -15.13 -54.11 -28.99
CA LEU A 504 -15.53 -55.36 -28.32
C LEU A 504 -15.24 -55.27 -26.81
N ALA A 505 -15.89 -56.11 -25.99
CA ALA A 505 -15.83 -56.03 -24.51
C ALA A 505 -16.04 -57.39 -23.82
N SER A 506 -15.42 -57.58 -22.65
CA SER A 506 -15.69 -58.65 -21.66
C SER A 506 -14.78 -58.49 -20.41
N SER A 507 -15.05 -59.05 -19.22
CA SER A 507 -16.27 -59.13 -18.39
C SER A 507 -15.94 -59.81 -17.03
N ASN A 508 -16.77 -59.58 -16.00
CA ASN A 508 -16.79 -60.20 -14.66
C ASN A 508 -15.80 -59.58 -13.61
N VAL A 509 -16.13 -59.28 -12.33
CA VAL A 509 -17.05 -59.84 -11.29
C VAL A 509 -16.39 -61.02 -10.54
N HIS A 510 -16.29 -61.11 -9.19
CA HIS A 510 -17.13 -60.59 -8.08
C HIS A 510 -16.35 -60.26 -6.76
N GLN A 511 -16.84 -59.25 -6.00
CA GLN A 511 -16.99 -59.11 -4.53
C GLN A 511 -16.02 -59.73 -3.46
N SER A 512 -15.65 -58.86 -2.50
CA SER A 512 -15.61 -59.06 -1.01
C SER A 512 -14.65 -60.11 -0.38
N ARG A 513 -14.08 -59.95 0.83
CA ARG A 513 -14.60 -59.35 2.08
C ARG A 513 -13.47 -59.17 3.15
N GLU A 514 -13.69 -58.26 4.11
CA GLU A 514 -13.10 -58.20 5.49
C GLU A 514 -11.60 -57.99 5.75
N ALA A 515 -11.31 -57.42 6.93
CA ALA A 515 -10.00 -57.21 7.54
C ALA A 515 -10.03 -57.68 9.02
N PRO A 516 -8.88 -57.87 9.69
CA PRO A 516 -8.71 -57.14 10.95
C PRO A 516 -7.26 -56.73 11.35
N GLN A 517 -7.18 -55.53 11.95
CA GLN A 517 -6.41 -55.09 13.13
C GLN A 517 -5.03 -55.70 13.54
N ASN A 518 -4.09 -54.78 13.81
CA ASN A 518 -3.13 -54.72 14.94
C ASN A 518 -2.04 -55.82 15.14
N ALA A 519 -0.75 -55.44 14.93
CA ALA A 519 0.37 -55.73 15.84
C ALA A 519 1.67 -54.94 15.50
N VAL A 520 2.45 -54.58 16.53
CA VAL A 520 3.77 -53.88 16.55
C VAL A 520 4.44 -54.29 17.90
N PRO A 521 5.77 -54.33 18.13
CA PRO A 521 6.97 -54.19 17.27
C PRO A 521 8.02 -55.35 17.35
N SER A 522 9.06 -55.31 16.51
CA SER A 522 10.47 -55.60 16.87
C SER A 522 11.41 -54.91 15.85
N VAL A 523 12.36 -54.05 16.28
CA VAL A 523 13.77 -54.33 16.69
C VAL A 523 14.67 -54.84 15.53
N ALA A 524 15.79 -54.15 15.33
CA ALA A 524 16.73 -54.34 14.21
C ALA A 524 17.75 -55.48 14.41
N PRO A 525 18.62 -55.70 13.42
CA PRO A 525 20.04 -55.91 13.71
C PRO A 525 20.96 -54.85 13.06
N THR A 526 22.08 -54.61 13.73
CA THR A 526 23.18 -53.72 13.33
C THR A 526 24.13 -54.37 12.31
N LEU A 527 24.81 -53.54 11.51
CA LEU A 527 26.16 -53.84 11.02
C LEU A 527 27.06 -52.62 11.25
N ASN A 528 28.14 -52.82 12.02
CA ASN A 528 29.24 -51.85 12.14
C ASN A 528 30.34 -52.20 11.13
N LEU A 529 31.06 -51.19 10.67
CA LEU A 529 32.52 -51.25 10.52
C LEU A 529 33.10 -49.99 11.20
N ASN A 530 34.25 -50.15 11.84
CA ASN A 530 34.90 -49.14 12.70
C ASN A 530 36.20 -48.61 12.04
N ASP A 531 37.01 -47.90 12.85
CA ASP A 531 38.46 -47.67 12.74
C ASP A 531 38.88 -46.52 11.79
N ASP A 532 39.86 -45.64 12.10
CA ASP A 532 40.46 -45.18 13.37
C ASP A 532 41.36 -43.93 13.06
N MET A 533 42.01 -43.15 13.94
CA MET A 533 42.22 -43.15 15.41
C MET A 533 42.59 -41.70 15.85
N VAL A 534 42.23 -41.26 17.09
CA VAL A 534 42.98 -40.26 17.92
C VAL A 534 43.02 -38.80 17.37
N SER A 535 43.09 -37.68 18.12
CA SER A 535 43.38 -37.26 19.52
C SER A 535 42.53 -36.01 19.88
N ASP A 536 42.43 -35.46 21.10
CA ASP A 536 42.64 -35.90 22.50
C ASP A 536 41.96 -34.87 23.46
N ALA A 537 41.95 -35.13 24.76
CA ALA A 537 41.59 -34.20 25.86
C ALA A 537 42.54 -34.48 27.07
N PRO A 538 42.61 -33.68 28.19
CA PRO A 538 41.45 -33.34 29.02
C PRO A 538 41.55 -32.01 29.83
N ASN A 539 40.68 -31.90 30.85
CA ASN A 539 40.75 -31.04 32.04
C ASN A 539 40.47 -29.52 31.91
N SER A 540 39.97 -28.83 32.95
CA SER A 540 38.98 -29.13 34.02
C SER A 540 38.92 -27.93 34.96
N ASP A 541 37.73 -27.48 35.40
CA ASP A 541 37.57 -26.96 36.78
C ASP A 541 36.10 -26.87 37.21
N THR A 542 35.86 -26.76 38.52
CA THR A 542 34.55 -27.05 39.15
C THR A 542 34.26 -26.22 40.41
N GLU A 543 33.10 -25.53 40.46
CA GLU A 543 32.42 -25.13 41.71
C GLU A 543 30.88 -25.24 41.51
N PHE A 544 30.16 -26.05 42.31
CA PHE A 544 29.45 -25.68 43.56
C PHE A 544 28.28 -24.69 43.35
N SER A 545 27.05 -24.89 43.84
CA SER A 545 26.58 -25.74 44.96
C SER A 545 25.21 -26.40 44.72
N LYS A 546 24.84 -27.36 45.59
CA LYS A 546 23.49 -27.97 45.66
C LYS A 546 22.62 -27.25 46.70
N GLU A 547 21.30 -27.36 46.57
CA GLU A 547 20.48 -27.82 47.71
C GLU A 547 19.19 -28.54 47.27
N LYS A 548 18.52 -29.23 48.20
CA LYS A 548 17.29 -30.01 48.00
C LYS A 548 16.34 -29.81 49.18
N SER A 549 15.04 -29.72 48.95
CA SER A 549 14.02 -30.37 49.81
C SER A 549 12.62 -30.31 49.22
N THR A 550 11.77 -31.24 49.69
CA THR A 550 10.38 -31.52 49.33
C THR A 550 9.75 -32.32 50.48
N PRO A 551 8.42 -32.48 50.60
CA PRO A 551 7.30 -31.66 50.11
C PRO A 551 6.42 -31.18 51.30
N GLY A 552 5.21 -30.70 51.04
CA GLY A 552 4.18 -30.49 52.07
C GLY A 552 2.77 -30.39 51.46
N GLU A 553 1.83 -31.18 52.00
CA GLU A 553 0.40 -31.05 51.75
C GLU A 553 -0.18 -30.03 52.75
N ASP A 554 -1.18 -29.23 52.35
CA ASP A 554 -2.55 -29.41 52.84
C ASP A 554 -3.54 -28.53 52.03
N SER A 555 -4.84 -28.73 52.25
CA SER A 555 -5.93 -28.06 51.54
C SER A 555 -6.76 -27.14 52.44
N THR A 556 -7.13 -25.95 51.96
CA THR A 556 -8.31 -25.22 52.47
C THR A 556 -8.84 -24.23 51.45
N THR A 557 -10.16 -24.13 51.34
CA THR A 557 -10.89 -23.17 50.49
C THR A 557 -11.22 -21.88 51.24
N TRP A 558 -11.50 -20.77 50.52
CA TRP A 558 -12.80 -20.05 50.55
C TRP A 558 -12.78 -18.73 49.75
N LEU A 559 -13.84 -18.54 48.95
CA LEU A 559 -14.55 -17.30 48.55
C LEU A 559 -13.84 -16.00 48.10
N LEU A 560 -14.17 -15.62 46.85
CA LEU A 560 -14.73 -14.32 46.42
C LEU A 560 -14.50 -13.05 47.25
N ASN A 561 -13.90 -12.04 46.60
CA ASN A 561 -14.57 -10.80 46.19
C ASN A 561 -13.90 -10.18 44.96
#